data_AF-A0A183BE32-F1
#
_entry.id   AF-A0A183BE32-F1
#
_cell.length_a   1.000
_cell.length_b   1.000
_cell.length_c   1.000
_cell.angle_alpha   90.00
_cell.angle_beta   90.00
_cell.angle_gamma   90.00
#
_symmetry.space_group_name_H-M   'P 1'
#
loop_
_entity.id
_entity.type
_entity.pdbx_description
1 polymer ?
#
loop_
_entity_poly.entity_id
_entity_poly.type
_entity_poly.pdbx_seq_one_letter_code
_entity_poly.pdbx_strand_id
1 'polypeptide(L)'
;MTVHPSGAISSPFCANFALKTTVNKFGQRLETSVGSCAEHYFYVDDFLGSFDSIKEAVRHIRDLSKLLHIGGFMLTSRQAIGCIPVDERSLSFRDLYGSPLTTDRALGVQWDSEKDEFLFQIQLPEKTATRREILFSLASLYDPMSFVAPWLLPGTILLLYLCRKKITWDEPYVKRITRTGKAGG
;
A
#
# COMPACT_ATOMS: atom_id res chain seq x y z
N MET A 1 -1.12 -28.26 -0.91
CA MET A 1 -1.00 -26.82 -0.64
C MET A 1 -1.13 -26.61 0.86
N THR A 2 -0.07 -26.19 1.54
CA THR A 2 -0.02 -26.05 3.02
C THR A 2 -0.01 -24.60 3.49
N VAL A 3 -0.15 -23.63 2.57
CA VAL A 3 -0.16 -22.19 2.87
C VAL A 3 -1.41 -21.54 2.28
N HIS A 4 -1.91 -20.50 2.96
CA HIS A 4 -3.01 -19.70 2.44
C HIS A 4 -2.55 -18.89 1.21
N PRO A 5 -3.30 -18.91 0.10
CA PRO A 5 -2.93 -18.17 -1.11
C PRO A 5 -3.12 -16.66 -0.92
N SER A 6 -2.08 -15.87 -1.19
CA SER A 6 -2.19 -14.42 -1.30
C SER A 6 -3.12 -14.05 -2.47
N GLY A 7 -4.07 -13.14 -2.23
CA GLY A 7 -5.01 -12.65 -3.25
C GLY A 7 -6.33 -13.44 -3.39
N ALA A 8 -6.54 -14.53 -2.64
CA ALA A 8 -7.87 -15.13 -2.57
C ALA A 8 -8.82 -14.29 -1.70
N ILE A 9 -10.10 -14.21 -2.10
CA ILE A 9 -11.12 -13.37 -1.43
C ILE A 9 -11.26 -13.73 0.06
N SER A 10 -11.10 -15.00 0.42
CA SER A 10 -11.19 -15.48 1.81
C SER A 10 -9.93 -15.24 2.64
N SER A 11 -8.77 -15.00 2.01
CA SER A 11 -7.49 -14.93 2.72
C SER A 11 -7.42 -13.79 3.74
N PRO A 12 -7.92 -12.56 3.45
CA PRO A 12 -7.97 -11.49 4.43
C PRO A 12 -8.80 -11.85 5.67
N PHE A 13 -9.92 -12.57 5.49
CA PHE A 13 -10.74 -13.02 6.60
C PHE A 13 -10.00 -14.05 7.45
N CYS A 14 -9.41 -15.08 6.82
CA CYS A 14 -8.67 -16.12 7.53
C CYS A 14 -7.47 -15.55 8.31
N ALA A 15 -6.71 -14.64 7.71
CA ALA A 15 -5.57 -13.98 8.35
C ALA A 15 -6.01 -13.15 9.56
N ASN A 16 -7.02 -12.28 9.39
CA ASN A 16 -7.56 -11.47 10.48
C ASN A 16 -8.16 -12.32 11.60
N PHE A 17 -8.88 -13.39 11.26
CA PHE A 17 -9.48 -14.29 12.24
C PHE A 17 -8.41 -14.96 13.10
N ALA A 18 -7.35 -15.49 12.47
CA ALA A 18 -6.24 -16.12 13.17
C ALA A 18 -5.45 -15.12 14.04
N LEU A 19 -5.23 -13.91 13.53
CA LEU A 19 -4.62 -12.79 14.26
C LEU A 19 -5.42 -12.44 15.51
N LYS A 20 -6.71 -12.12 15.35
CA LYS A 20 -7.60 -11.76 16.47
C LYS A 20 -7.74 -12.89 17.48
N THR A 21 -7.81 -14.14 17.01
CA THR A 21 -7.86 -15.31 17.90
C THR A 21 -6.58 -15.42 18.75
N THR A 22 -5.41 -15.15 18.17
CA THR A 22 -4.13 -15.14 18.88
C THR A 22 -4.11 -14.05 19.95
N VAL A 23 -4.49 -12.83 19.57
CA VAL A 23 -4.57 -11.69 20.49
C VAL A 23 -5.52 -11.97 21.64
N ASN A 24 -6.72 -12.51 21.37
CA ASN A 24 -7.71 -12.81 22.41
C ASN A 24 -7.25 -13.92 23.37
N LYS A 25 -6.56 -14.95 22.87
CA LYS A 25 -6.11 -16.08 23.70
C LYS A 25 -4.88 -15.77 24.55
N PHE A 26 -3.94 -14.98 24.00
CA PHE A 26 -2.62 -14.80 24.60
C PHE A 26 -2.34 -13.37 25.06
N GLY A 27 -3.12 -12.38 24.60
CA GLY A 27 -2.92 -10.96 24.92
C GLY A 27 -3.01 -10.65 26.42
N GLN A 28 -3.94 -11.29 27.14
CA GLN A 28 -4.06 -11.10 28.60
C GLN A 28 -2.84 -11.63 29.38
N ARG A 29 -2.11 -12.61 28.84
CA ARG A 29 -0.94 -13.20 29.53
C ARG A 29 0.30 -12.31 29.51
N LEU A 30 0.31 -11.30 28.64
CA LEU A 30 1.47 -10.42 28.46
C LEU A 30 1.35 -9.10 29.24
N GLU A 31 0.31 -8.90 30.07
CA GLU A 31 0.08 -7.70 30.91
C GLU A 31 0.39 -6.36 30.22
N THR A 32 0.14 -6.26 28.92
CA THR A 32 0.57 -5.12 28.10
C THR A 32 -0.59 -4.59 27.26
N SER A 33 -0.57 -3.29 26.97
CA SER A 33 -1.49 -2.57 26.06
C SER A 33 -1.42 -3.04 24.59
N VAL A 34 -0.64 -4.09 24.32
CA VAL A 34 -0.36 -4.67 23.00
C VAL A 34 -1.60 -5.30 22.37
N GLY A 35 -2.52 -5.85 23.19
CA GLY A 35 -3.77 -6.41 22.67
C GLY A 35 -4.62 -5.36 21.94
N SER A 36 -4.75 -4.17 22.53
CA SER A 36 -5.45 -3.04 21.90
C SER A 36 -4.72 -2.56 20.64
N CYS A 37 -3.38 -2.56 20.65
CA CYS A 37 -2.58 -2.20 19.48
C CYS A 37 -2.84 -3.15 18.29
N ALA A 38 -2.90 -4.46 18.55
CA ALA A 38 -3.12 -5.44 17.50
C ALA A 38 -4.54 -5.36 16.90
N GLU A 39 -5.53 -4.86 17.66
CA GLU A 39 -6.89 -4.66 17.16
C GLU A 39 -7.05 -3.40 16.30
N HIS A 40 -6.30 -2.34 16.61
CA HIS A 40 -6.50 -1.02 15.99
C HIS A 40 -5.51 -0.68 14.88
N TYR A 41 -4.29 -1.23 14.93
CA TYR A 41 -3.21 -0.86 14.01
C TYR A 41 -2.98 -1.87 12.88
N PHE A 42 -3.67 -3.01 12.88
CA PHE A 42 -3.61 -3.94 11.76
C PHE A 42 -4.66 -3.63 10.69
N TYR A 43 -4.20 -3.52 9.45
CA TYR A 43 -5.02 -3.64 8.26
C TYR A 43 -4.66 -4.92 7.52
N VAL A 44 -5.50 -5.96 7.69
CA VAL A 44 -5.25 -7.29 7.13
C VAL A 44 -3.89 -7.85 7.61
N ASP A 45 -2.87 -7.83 6.77
CA ASP A 45 -1.50 -8.29 7.05
C ASP A 45 -0.51 -7.17 7.38
N ASP A 46 -0.89 -5.91 7.17
CA ASP A 46 -0.05 -4.74 7.45
C ASP A 46 -0.30 -4.19 8.87
N PHE A 47 0.78 -3.96 9.63
CA PHE A 47 0.73 -3.25 10.91
C PHE A 47 1.22 -1.81 10.74
N LEU A 48 0.38 -0.83 11.06
CA LEU A 48 0.71 0.58 11.03
C LEU A 48 0.36 1.24 12.37
N GLY A 49 1.37 1.40 13.23
CA GLY A 49 1.24 2.05 14.54
C GLY A 49 1.99 3.37 14.61
N SER A 50 1.38 4.37 15.25
CA SER A 50 2.02 5.65 15.60
C SER A 50 2.09 5.79 17.11
N PHE A 51 3.22 6.27 17.62
CA PHE A 51 3.52 6.34 19.05
C PHE A 51 4.19 7.68 19.38
N ASP A 52 4.02 8.17 20.61
CA ASP A 52 4.54 9.46 21.05
C ASP A 52 6.07 9.48 21.18
N SER A 53 6.71 8.30 21.21
CA SER A 53 8.17 8.18 21.23
C SER A 53 8.69 6.91 20.57
N ILE A 54 9.93 6.98 20.08
CA ILE A 54 10.66 5.81 19.55
C ILE A 54 10.78 4.72 20.62
N LYS A 55 11.03 5.08 21.89
CA LYS A 55 11.17 4.12 22.99
C LYS A 55 9.87 3.32 23.21
N GLU A 56 8.74 3.99 23.11
CA GLU A 56 7.42 3.37 23.20
C GLU A 56 7.17 2.45 21.99
N ALA A 57 7.37 2.96 20.77
CA ALA A 57 7.24 2.16 19.55
C ALA A 57 8.06 0.86 19.62
N VAL A 58 9.32 0.93 20.07
CA VAL A 58 10.20 -0.24 20.21
C VAL A 58 9.67 -1.24 21.24
N ARG A 59 9.15 -0.77 22.38
CA ARG A 59 8.56 -1.65 23.40
C ARG A 59 7.32 -2.37 22.83
N HIS A 60 6.41 -1.61 22.21
CA HIS A 60 5.20 -2.16 21.62
C HIS A 60 5.49 -3.18 20.52
N ILE A 61 6.42 -2.87 19.61
CA ILE A 61 6.80 -3.80 18.53
C ILE A 61 7.41 -5.08 19.08
N ARG A 62 8.26 -4.99 20.13
CA ARG A 62 8.88 -6.17 20.74
C ARG A 62 7.85 -7.07 21.40
N ASP A 63 6.93 -6.50 22.17
CA ASP A 63 5.91 -7.29 22.87
C ASP A 63 4.85 -7.83 21.90
N LEU A 64 4.51 -7.07 20.85
CA LEU A 64 3.69 -7.54 19.75
C LEU A 64 4.35 -8.69 18.99
N SER A 65 5.67 -8.60 18.70
CA SER A 65 6.42 -9.67 18.05
C SER A 65 6.33 -10.97 18.85
N LYS A 66 6.52 -10.92 20.18
CA LYS A 66 6.37 -12.09 21.06
C LYS A 66 4.95 -12.66 21.01
N LEU A 67 3.93 -11.82 21.11
CA LEU A 67 2.52 -12.24 21.06
C LEU A 67 2.21 -12.96 19.74
N LEU A 68 2.64 -12.37 18.64
CA LEU A 68 2.41 -12.89 17.29
C LEU A 68 3.19 -14.17 17.03
N HIS A 69 4.42 -14.28 17.56
CA HIS A 69 5.21 -15.48 17.48
C HIS A 69 4.53 -16.68 18.15
N ILE A 70 3.84 -16.49 19.28
CA ILE A 70 3.02 -17.54 19.92
C ILE A 70 1.91 -18.04 18.99
N GLY A 71 1.34 -17.14 18.18
CA GLY A 71 0.33 -17.47 17.15
C GLY A 71 0.91 -18.00 15.84
N GLY A 72 2.23 -18.15 15.73
CA GLY A 72 2.91 -18.57 14.50
C GLY A 72 3.08 -17.47 13.45
N PHE A 73 2.87 -16.20 13.81
CA PHE A 73 3.08 -15.05 12.93
C PHE A 73 4.49 -14.50 13.12
N MET A 74 5.13 -14.07 12.03
CA MET A 74 6.43 -13.39 12.04
C MET A 74 6.27 -11.98 11.49
N LEU A 75 6.60 -10.97 12.31
CA LEU A 75 6.58 -9.58 11.87
C LEU A 75 7.82 -9.24 11.03
N THR A 76 7.58 -8.48 9.97
CA THR A 76 8.61 -7.87 9.13
C THR A 76 8.43 -6.36 9.18
N SER A 77 9.34 -5.63 9.83
CA SER A 77 9.31 -4.16 9.86
C SER A 77 10.61 -3.63 9.28
N ARG A 78 10.59 -2.64 8.37
CA ARG A 78 11.80 -1.97 7.84
C ARG A 78 12.39 -0.93 8.81
N GLN A 79 11.55 -0.23 9.56
CA GLN A 79 11.98 0.84 10.47
C GLN A 79 12.36 0.32 11.86
N ALA A 80 11.81 -0.82 12.29
CA ALA A 80 12.12 -1.44 13.57
C ALA A 80 13.05 -2.66 13.47
N ILE A 81 13.64 -2.94 12.29
CA ILE A 81 14.58 -4.06 12.06
C ILE A 81 15.67 -4.11 13.14
N GLY A 82 16.24 -2.94 13.48
CA GLY A 82 17.33 -2.85 14.45
C GLY A 82 16.94 -3.31 15.86
N CYS A 83 15.64 -3.37 16.15
CA CYS A 83 15.10 -3.75 17.46
C CYS A 83 14.65 -5.21 17.55
N ILE A 84 14.55 -5.91 16.41
CA ILE A 84 14.13 -7.32 16.30
C ILE A 84 15.38 -8.19 16.08
N PRO A 85 15.63 -9.23 16.91
CA PRO A 85 16.73 -10.18 16.71
C PRO A 85 16.73 -10.77 15.30
N VAL A 86 17.92 -10.99 14.74
CA VAL A 86 18.08 -11.45 13.33
C VAL A 86 17.33 -12.77 13.09
N ASP A 87 17.32 -13.67 14.07
CA ASP A 87 16.69 -14.99 13.98
C ASP A 87 15.15 -14.96 14.02
N GLU A 88 14.56 -13.83 14.42
CA GLU A 88 13.11 -13.61 14.47
C GLU A 88 12.58 -12.88 13.22
N ARG A 89 13.46 -12.46 12.30
CA ARG A 89 13.09 -11.78 11.06
C ARG A 89 12.65 -12.79 10.01
N SER A 90 11.59 -12.48 9.26
CA SER A 90 11.17 -13.37 8.17
C SER A 90 12.18 -13.39 7.01
N LEU A 91 12.24 -14.52 6.30
CA LEU A 91 13.20 -14.78 5.21
C LEU A 91 13.03 -13.84 4.01
N SER A 92 11.84 -13.26 3.79
CA SER A 92 11.57 -12.33 2.69
C SER A 92 12.33 -10.99 2.80
N PHE A 93 13.05 -10.78 3.91
CA PHE A 93 13.85 -9.58 4.14
C PHE A 93 15.22 -9.57 3.45
N ARG A 94 15.72 -10.74 2.98
CA ARG A 94 17.05 -10.80 2.34
C ARG A 94 17.11 -10.04 1.01
N ASP A 95 15.97 -9.79 0.38
CA ASP A 95 15.90 -9.08 -0.91
C ASP A 95 15.64 -7.57 -0.80
N LEU A 96 15.33 -7.05 0.41
CA LEU A 96 15.05 -5.61 0.63
C LEU A 96 16.30 -4.78 0.93
N TYR A 97 17.43 -5.43 1.28
CA TYR A 97 18.69 -4.75 1.57
C TYR A 97 19.48 -4.32 0.33
N GLY A 98 18.99 -4.64 -0.88
CA GLY A 98 19.67 -4.38 -2.15
C GLY A 98 18.95 -3.45 -3.13
N SER A 99 17.72 -3.01 -2.86
CA SER A 99 17.03 -2.06 -3.74
C SER A 99 17.11 -0.63 -3.18
N PRO A 100 17.46 0.38 -4.00
CA PRO A 100 17.57 1.77 -3.57
C PRO A 100 16.20 2.44 -3.36
N LEU A 101 15.15 1.69 -3.04
CA LEU A 101 13.80 2.23 -2.94
C LEU A 101 13.51 2.65 -1.50
N THR A 102 13.69 3.96 -1.25
CA THR A 102 13.12 4.74 -0.15
C THR A 102 11.58 4.81 -0.19
N THR A 103 10.96 4.11 -1.14
CA THR A 103 9.52 4.09 -1.37
C THR A 103 8.94 2.76 -0.92
N ASP A 104 8.25 2.78 0.21
CA ASP A 104 7.41 1.68 0.65
C ASP A 104 6.06 1.74 -0.08
N ARG A 105 5.30 0.64 -0.08
CA ARG A 105 3.89 0.67 -0.49
C ARG A 105 3.03 0.49 0.75
N ALA A 106 2.12 1.44 0.97
CA ALA A 106 1.06 1.32 1.98
C ALA A 106 -0.27 1.16 1.24
N LEU A 107 -0.97 0.06 1.50
CA LEU A 107 -2.27 -0.24 0.87
C LEU A 107 -2.24 -0.25 -0.67
N GLY A 108 -1.08 -0.52 -1.28
CA GLY A 108 -0.87 -0.51 -2.72
C GLY A 108 -0.48 0.84 -3.34
N VAL A 109 -0.48 1.93 -2.56
CA VAL A 109 -0.01 3.26 -2.97
C VAL A 109 1.46 3.43 -2.57
N GLN A 110 2.27 4.07 -3.41
CA GLN A 110 3.66 4.39 -3.06
C GLN A 110 3.69 5.49 -2.00
N TRP A 111 4.50 5.30 -0.95
CA TRP A 111 4.64 6.21 0.16
C TRP A 111 6.14 6.44 0.45
N ASP A 112 6.53 7.71 0.49
CA ASP A 112 7.82 8.16 1.02
C ASP A 112 7.63 8.45 2.52
N SER A 113 8.06 7.50 3.36
CA SER A 113 7.89 7.61 4.81
C SER A 113 8.78 8.67 5.45
N GLU A 114 9.86 9.12 4.78
CA GLU A 114 10.75 10.15 5.32
C GLU A 114 10.12 11.54 5.18
N LYS A 115 9.42 11.78 4.06
CA LYS A 115 8.74 13.05 3.78
C LYS A 115 7.27 13.06 4.15
N ASP A 116 6.71 11.90 4.47
CA ASP A 116 5.28 11.69 4.68
C ASP A 116 4.45 12.09 3.44
N GLU A 117 4.89 11.64 2.26
CA GLU A 117 4.27 11.98 0.97
C GLU A 117 3.83 10.73 0.20
N PHE A 118 2.59 10.74 -0.31
CA PHE A 118 2.16 9.74 -1.30
C PHE A 118 2.72 10.07 -2.68
N LEU A 119 3.28 9.06 -3.33
CA LEU A 119 3.88 9.19 -4.66
C LEU A 119 2.97 8.57 -5.72
N PHE A 120 2.73 9.32 -6.78
CA PHE A 120 1.90 8.90 -7.91
C PHE A 120 2.71 9.05 -9.19
N GLN A 121 2.86 7.95 -9.93
CA GLN A 121 3.54 7.93 -11.23
C GLN A 121 2.54 7.57 -12.31
N ILE A 122 2.38 8.46 -13.29
CA ILE A 122 1.56 8.21 -14.48
C ILE A 122 2.44 8.20 -15.72
N GLN A 123 2.28 7.18 -16.55
CA GLN A 123 2.90 7.13 -17.87
C GLN A 123 1.92 7.75 -18.86
N LEU A 124 2.34 8.81 -19.55
CA LEU A 124 1.53 9.47 -20.57
C LEU A 124 2.08 9.15 -21.97
N PRO A 125 1.20 8.93 -22.97
CA PRO A 125 1.63 8.72 -24.35
C PRO A 125 2.22 10.01 -24.94
N GLU A 126 3.34 9.90 -25.66
CA GLU A 126 4.14 11.07 -26.08
C GLU A 126 3.56 11.89 -27.24
N LYS A 127 2.86 11.27 -28.21
CA LYS A 127 2.55 11.95 -29.50
C LYS A 127 1.17 11.68 -30.06
N THR A 128 0.81 10.42 -30.23
CA THR A 128 -0.50 9.98 -30.71
C THR A 128 -1.07 9.06 -29.65
N ALA A 129 -2.21 9.43 -29.08
CA ALA A 129 -2.85 8.61 -28.08
C ALA A 129 -4.06 7.91 -28.72
N THR A 130 -4.08 6.59 -28.66
CA THR A 130 -5.26 5.78 -28.94
C THR A 130 -6.18 5.77 -27.71
N ARG A 131 -7.43 5.37 -27.90
CA ARG A 131 -8.36 5.18 -26.76
C ARG A 131 -7.79 4.17 -25.76
N ARG A 132 -7.11 3.13 -26.26
CA ARG A 132 -6.45 2.11 -25.41
C ARG A 132 -5.35 2.72 -24.55
N GLU A 133 -4.47 3.55 -25.12
CA GLU A 133 -3.36 4.15 -24.37
C GLU A 133 -3.85 5.16 -23.33
N ILE A 134 -4.91 5.91 -23.62
CA ILE A 134 -5.53 6.82 -22.64
C ILE A 134 -6.08 6.01 -21.46
N LEU A 135 -6.84 4.95 -21.74
CA LEU A 135 -7.36 4.07 -20.69
C LEU A 135 -6.23 3.42 -19.90
N PHE A 136 -5.19 2.91 -20.58
CA PHE A 136 -4.02 2.33 -19.94
C PHE A 136 -3.36 3.32 -18.98
N SER A 137 -3.15 4.57 -19.42
CA SER A 137 -2.55 5.62 -18.61
C SER A 137 -3.38 5.91 -17.35
N LEU A 138 -4.70 6.06 -17.51
CA LEU A 138 -5.62 6.31 -16.40
C LEU A 138 -5.70 5.13 -15.43
N ALA A 139 -5.78 3.90 -15.95
CA ALA A 139 -5.92 2.68 -15.15
C ALA A 139 -4.59 2.23 -14.52
N SER A 140 -3.45 2.70 -15.04
CA SER A 140 -2.13 2.41 -14.47
C SER A 140 -1.95 3.03 -13.07
N LEU A 141 -2.73 4.06 -12.76
CA LEU A 141 -2.66 4.76 -11.49
C LEU A 141 -3.65 4.16 -10.49
N TYR A 142 -3.12 3.55 -9.44
CA TYR A 142 -3.91 3.02 -8.33
C TYR A 142 -4.18 4.12 -7.30
N ASP A 143 -5.43 4.57 -7.20
CA ASP A 143 -5.86 5.65 -6.29
C ASP A 143 -7.17 5.26 -5.58
N PRO A 144 -7.10 4.41 -4.54
CA PRO A 144 -8.29 3.90 -3.85
C PRO A 144 -9.07 5.00 -3.13
N MET A 145 -8.39 6.08 -2.72
CA MET A 145 -8.99 7.20 -1.99
C MET A 145 -9.34 8.39 -2.87
N SER A 146 -9.13 8.29 -4.19
CA SER A 146 -9.38 9.38 -5.15
C SER A 146 -8.57 10.66 -4.87
N PHE A 147 -7.37 10.55 -4.28
CA PHE A 147 -6.47 11.67 -3.99
C PHE A 147 -6.10 12.47 -5.24
N VAL A 148 -5.86 11.79 -6.36
CA VAL A 148 -5.44 12.41 -7.62
C VAL A 148 -6.55 12.50 -8.66
N ALA A 149 -7.81 12.26 -8.25
CA ALA A 149 -8.97 12.36 -9.12
C ALA A 149 -9.03 13.67 -9.94
N PRO A 150 -8.73 14.86 -9.39
CA PRO A 150 -8.74 16.11 -10.18
C PRO A 150 -7.80 16.09 -11.40
N TRP A 151 -6.67 15.37 -11.32
CA TRP A 151 -5.72 15.22 -12.41
C TRP A 151 -6.13 14.14 -13.42
N LEU A 152 -6.87 13.13 -12.98
CA LEU A 152 -7.40 12.06 -13.84
C LEU A 152 -8.67 12.48 -14.59
N LEU A 153 -9.49 13.37 -14.00
CA LEU A 153 -10.79 13.79 -14.54
C LEU A 153 -10.72 14.25 -16.01
N PRO A 154 -9.78 15.12 -16.44
CA PRO A 154 -9.67 15.51 -17.85
C PRO A 154 -9.46 14.32 -18.79
N GLY A 155 -8.62 13.36 -18.40
CA GLY A 155 -8.38 12.15 -19.17
C GLY A 155 -9.60 11.24 -19.21
N THR A 156 -10.31 11.09 -18.09
CA THR A 156 -11.57 10.33 -18.01
C THR A 156 -12.66 10.96 -18.90
N ILE A 157 -12.80 12.29 -18.88
CA ILE A 157 -13.72 13.02 -19.76
C ILE A 157 -13.35 12.80 -21.23
N LEU A 158 -12.05 12.85 -21.56
CA LEU A 158 -11.58 12.56 -22.91
C LEU A 158 -11.92 11.13 -23.32
N LEU A 159 -11.65 10.15 -22.47
CA LEU A 159 -11.98 8.74 -22.73
C LEU A 159 -13.48 8.56 -23.01
N LEU A 160 -14.34 9.17 -22.19
CA LEU A 160 -15.80 9.17 -22.38
C LEU A 160 -16.22 9.84 -23.69
N TYR A 161 -15.58 10.95 -24.04
CA TYR A 161 -15.82 11.66 -25.31
C TYR A 161 -15.48 10.77 -26.52
N LEU A 162 -14.31 10.12 -26.52
CA LEU A 162 -13.88 9.22 -27.59
C LEU A 162 -14.81 8.01 -27.71
N CYS A 163 -15.27 7.45 -26.58
CA CYS A 163 -16.29 6.41 -26.55
C CYS A 163 -17.60 6.87 -27.21
N ARG A 164 -18.09 8.06 -26.88
CA ARG A 164 -19.32 8.62 -27.48
C ARG A 164 -19.18 8.90 -28.98
N LYS A 165 -17.97 9.26 -29.43
CA LYS A 165 -17.65 9.42 -30.87
C LYS A 165 -17.43 8.10 -31.60
N LYS A 166 -17.55 6.95 -30.91
CA LYS A 166 -17.36 5.60 -31.47
C LYS A 166 -15.99 5.41 -32.14
N ILE A 167 -14.97 6.15 -31.69
CA ILE A 167 -13.58 5.96 -32.11
C ILE A 167 -13.14 4.57 -31.67
N THR A 168 -12.44 3.84 -32.53
CA THR A 168 -12.02 2.48 -32.21
C THR A 168 -10.85 2.47 -31.20
N TRP A 169 -10.53 1.30 -30.64
CA TRP A 169 -9.52 1.21 -29.58
C TRP A 169 -8.13 1.66 -30.00
N ASP A 170 -7.78 1.40 -31.26
CA ASP A 170 -6.44 1.56 -31.85
C ASP A 170 -6.36 2.73 -32.84
N GLU A 171 -7.45 3.46 -33.03
CA GLU A 171 -7.49 4.61 -33.92
C GLU A 171 -6.77 5.79 -33.27
N PRO A 172 -5.76 6.38 -33.95
CA PRO A 172 -4.96 7.45 -33.38
C PRO A 172 -5.79 8.73 -33.25
N TYR A 173 -5.86 9.27 -32.03
CA TYR A 173 -6.46 10.56 -31.77
C TYR A 173 -5.40 11.65 -31.67
N VAL A 174 -5.50 12.66 -32.54
CA VAL A 174 -4.62 13.84 -32.53
C VAL A 174 -5.43 15.06 -32.11
N LYS A 175 -5.43 15.38 -30.82
CA LYS A 175 -5.64 16.76 -30.36
C LYS A 175 -4.43 17.21 -29.57
N ARG A 176 -3.93 18.39 -29.90
CA ARG A 176 -2.95 19.16 -29.12
C ARG A 176 -3.46 19.24 -27.68
N ILE A 177 -2.79 18.60 -26.73
CA ILE A 177 -2.99 18.83 -25.30
C ILE A 177 -2.44 20.23 -25.03
N THR A 178 -3.25 21.28 -25.20
CA THR A 178 -2.89 22.62 -24.76
C THR A 178 -2.96 22.64 -23.24
N ARG A 179 -1.78 22.66 -22.61
CA ARG A 179 -1.58 23.01 -21.20
C ARG A 179 -2.17 24.40 -20.95
N THR A 180 -3.46 24.51 -20.64
CA THR A 180 -4.05 25.76 -20.14
C THR A 180 -3.86 25.79 -18.62
N GLY A 181 -2.63 26.06 -18.20
CA GLY A 181 -2.32 26.55 -16.87
C GLY A 181 -2.11 28.06 -16.98
N LYS A 182 -3.18 28.85 -16.92
CA LYS A 182 -3.05 30.26 -16.53
C LYS A 182 -2.85 30.26 -15.02
N ALA A 183 -1.60 30.43 -14.58
CA ALA A 183 -1.34 31.00 -13.27
C ALA A 183 -1.86 32.45 -13.31
N GLY A 184 -2.96 32.70 -12.61
CA GLY A 184 -3.36 34.07 -12.28
C GLY A 184 -2.39 34.61 -11.23
N GLY A 185 -1.84 35.78 -11.50
CA GLY A 185 -1.04 36.56 -10.55
C GLY A 185 -1.88 37.33 -9.56
#